data_AF-A0A671SM46-F1
#
_entry.id   AF-A0A671SM46-F1
#
_cell.length_a   1.000
_cell.length_b   1.000
_cell.length_c   1.000
_cell.angle_alpha   90.00
_cell.angle_beta   90.00
_cell.angle_gamma   90.00
#
_symmetry.space_group_name_H-M   'P 1'
#
loop_
_entity.id
_entity.type
_entity.pdbx_description
1 polymer ?
#
loop_
_entity_poly.entity_id
_entity_poly.type
_entity_poly.pdbx_seq_one_letter_code
_entity_poly.pdbx_strand_id
1 'polypeptide(L)'
;MSPRPEEEEMRRDVVNRVEAVIKDLWPMAKVEIFGSFSTGLYLPTSDIDLVVYGKWEQPPLQQLDQALRQNKVAEPFSIKLLDKATVPIIKLTDRETDVKVDISFNVETGVKAARFIKDHLKVRDSFVIHTVIHLNEHTKPRLNLNEVFTGGISSYSLILMVISFLQLHPRIDCRASNINLGILLIEFFELYGRHFNYLKTGIREIMKVMENRYRPSMLCIEDPNLPGNDVGRSSYGAMQVKEVFNYAYLVLSHAVYPLSRSYPNRNMESTLGRIIKVTQEVIDYREWIIQQRGNRHNARMMDIKEEQTSSEDQQRDSTSPHRAGSPVSLSSLQQQSSFSSSSSSSVSSLSGSDIVSSWCSFLEVQEKSLKTYVNTFLR
;
A
#
# COMPACT_ATOMS: atom_id res chain seq x y z
N MET A 1 -2.89 -3.53 11.13
CA MET A 1 -1.95 -4.06 10.13
C MET A 1 -1.22 -2.99 9.35
N SER A 2 -1.72 -1.75 9.29
CA SER A 2 -0.98 -0.61 8.71
C SER A 2 0.43 -0.47 9.27
N PRO A 3 1.35 0.13 8.49
CA PRO A 3 2.72 0.35 8.91
C PRO A 3 2.83 1.20 10.18
N ARG A 4 3.84 0.88 11.00
CA ARG A 4 4.29 1.69 12.14
C ARG A 4 5.52 2.53 11.76
N PRO A 5 5.75 3.69 12.40
CA PRO A 5 6.92 4.51 12.13
C PRO A 5 8.26 3.75 12.25
N GLU A 6 8.37 2.86 13.22
CA GLU A 6 9.56 2.04 13.46
C GLU A 6 9.84 1.07 12.29
N GLU A 7 8.78 0.55 11.67
CA GLU A 7 8.86 -0.34 10.50
C GLU A 7 9.24 0.45 9.24
N GLU A 8 8.72 1.68 9.10
CA GLU A 8 9.10 2.58 8.01
C GLU A 8 10.58 2.96 8.08
N GLU A 9 11.06 3.34 9.26
CA GLU A 9 12.46 3.67 9.49
C GLU A 9 13.36 2.45 9.23
N MET A 10 12.96 1.27 9.69
CA MET A 10 13.69 0.04 9.40
C MET A 10 13.79 -0.25 7.90
N ARG A 11 12.70 -0.13 7.16
CA ARG A 11 12.74 -0.29 5.70
C ARG A 11 13.59 0.78 5.04
N ARG A 12 13.62 2.01 5.57
CA ARG A 12 14.52 3.07 5.10
C ARG A 12 15.99 2.70 5.29
N ASP A 13 16.36 2.12 6.43
CA ASP A 13 17.73 1.66 6.67
C ASP A 13 18.16 0.56 5.68
N VAL A 14 17.25 -0.37 5.36
CA VAL A 14 17.48 -1.40 4.33
C VAL A 14 17.73 -0.74 2.97
N VAL A 15 16.89 0.23 2.57
CA VAL A 15 17.08 0.98 1.33
C VAL A 15 18.43 1.68 1.32
N ASN A 16 18.82 2.35 2.40
CA ASN A 16 20.08 3.08 2.49
C ASN A 16 21.29 2.15 2.33
N ARG A 17 21.27 0.95 2.93
CA ARG A 17 22.34 -0.06 2.75
C ARG A 17 22.46 -0.54 1.31
N VAL A 18 21.32 -0.87 0.69
CA VAL A 18 21.29 -1.33 -0.71
C VAL A 18 21.72 -0.21 -1.65
N GLU A 19 21.25 1.02 -1.43
CA GLU A 19 21.62 2.19 -2.21
C GLU A 19 23.11 2.50 -2.09
N ALA A 20 23.72 2.39 -0.89
CA ALA A 20 25.16 2.58 -0.72
C ALA A 20 25.97 1.63 -1.63
N VAL A 21 25.64 0.34 -1.66
CA VAL A 21 26.29 -0.64 -2.55
C VAL A 21 26.11 -0.27 -4.03
N ILE A 22 24.91 0.16 -4.42
CA ILE A 22 24.62 0.57 -5.79
C ILE A 22 25.43 1.81 -6.17
N LYS A 23 25.56 2.78 -5.26
CA LYS A 23 26.31 4.02 -5.47
C LYS A 23 27.81 3.81 -5.51
N ASP A 24 28.34 2.85 -4.76
CA ASP A 24 29.74 2.45 -4.83
C ASP A 24 30.08 1.83 -6.20
N LEU A 25 29.17 1.03 -6.75
CA LEU A 25 29.31 0.48 -8.11
C LEU A 25 29.11 1.54 -9.20
N TRP A 26 28.05 2.34 -9.06
CA TRP A 26 27.60 3.30 -10.06
C TRP A 26 27.21 4.63 -9.39
N PRO A 27 28.17 5.54 -9.18
CA PRO A 27 27.92 6.81 -8.47
C PRO A 27 26.83 7.68 -9.10
N MET A 28 26.70 7.60 -10.43
CA MET A 28 25.71 8.35 -11.22
C MET A 28 24.33 7.69 -11.31
N ALA A 29 24.17 6.45 -10.83
CA ALA A 29 22.88 5.77 -10.86
C ALA A 29 21.89 6.46 -9.93
N LYS A 30 20.60 6.47 -10.27
CA LYS A 30 19.54 6.98 -9.39
C LYS A 30 18.73 5.79 -8.87
N VAL A 31 18.55 5.69 -7.55
CA VAL A 31 17.71 4.67 -6.93
C VAL A 31 16.39 5.31 -6.52
N GLU A 32 15.27 4.68 -6.88
CA GLU A 32 13.94 5.10 -6.42
C GLU A 32 13.18 3.91 -5.83
N ILE A 33 12.47 4.17 -4.73
CA ILE A 33 11.50 3.23 -4.17
C ILE A 33 10.19 3.35 -4.93
N PHE A 34 9.61 2.22 -5.32
CA PHE A 34 8.27 2.14 -5.87
C PHE A 34 7.40 1.14 -5.10
N GLY A 35 6.25 0.79 -5.66
CA GLY A 35 5.37 -0.23 -5.10
C GLY A 35 4.76 0.14 -3.75
N SER A 36 4.48 -0.88 -2.95
CA SER A 36 3.68 -0.76 -1.72
C SER A 36 4.36 0.10 -0.65
N PHE A 37 5.70 0.07 -0.58
CA PHE A 37 6.47 0.89 0.35
C PHE A 37 6.38 2.37 -0.01
N SER A 38 6.48 2.69 -1.30
CA SER A 38 6.29 4.07 -1.76
C SER A 38 4.89 4.58 -1.43
N THR A 39 3.84 3.80 -1.69
CA THR A 39 2.43 4.23 -1.49
C THR A 39 1.95 4.22 -0.04
N GLY A 40 2.73 3.68 0.90
CA GLY A 40 2.30 3.50 2.29
C GLY A 40 1.24 2.41 2.48
N LEU A 41 1.08 1.52 1.51
CA LEU A 41 0.09 0.43 1.54
C LEU A 41 0.68 -0.94 1.88
N TYR A 42 1.98 -0.98 2.19
CA TYR A 42 2.67 -2.21 2.53
C TYR A 42 2.14 -2.84 3.81
N LEU A 43 2.15 -4.17 3.83
CA LEU A 43 1.95 -4.99 5.02
C LEU A 43 3.32 -5.29 5.65
N PRO A 44 3.36 -5.76 6.91
CA PRO A 44 4.62 -6.11 7.57
C PRO A 44 5.49 -7.07 6.75
N THR A 45 4.84 -7.98 6.03
CA THR A 45 5.44 -9.03 5.19
C THR A 45 5.80 -8.57 3.77
N SER A 46 5.41 -7.36 3.36
CA SER A 46 5.58 -6.91 1.98
C SER A 46 7.05 -6.65 1.63
N ASP A 47 7.42 -6.90 0.38
CA ASP A 47 8.76 -6.64 -0.14
C ASP A 47 9.03 -5.12 -0.28
N ILE A 48 10.29 -4.72 -0.39
CA ILE A 48 10.72 -3.38 -0.81
C ILE A 48 11.04 -3.44 -2.31
N ASP A 49 10.32 -2.66 -3.10
CA ASP A 49 10.56 -2.54 -4.54
C ASP A 49 11.48 -1.35 -4.86
N LEU A 50 12.62 -1.61 -5.50
CA LEU A 50 13.60 -0.61 -5.92
C LEU A 50 13.78 -0.63 -7.43
N VAL A 51 13.85 0.55 -8.03
CA VAL A 51 14.28 0.73 -9.42
C VAL A 51 15.57 1.51 -9.45
N VAL A 52 16.53 1.00 -10.22
CA VAL A 52 17.81 1.66 -10.46
C VAL A 52 17.83 2.20 -11.88
N TYR A 53 18.03 3.51 -11.99
CA TYR A 53 18.19 4.21 -13.27
C TYR A 53 19.65 4.45 -13.58
N GLY A 54 20.04 4.16 -14.81
CA GLY A 54 21.39 4.39 -15.30
C GLY A 54 21.53 4.01 -16.75
N LYS A 55 22.73 4.28 -17.28
CA LYS A 55 23.05 4.08 -18.70
C LYS A 55 23.70 2.71 -18.88
N TRP A 56 22.88 1.71 -19.21
CA TRP A 56 23.33 0.36 -19.56
C TRP A 56 22.60 -0.12 -20.80
N GLU A 57 23.32 -0.83 -21.68
CA GLU A 57 22.69 -1.52 -22.82
C GLU A 57 21.84 -2.70 -22.37
N GLN A 58 22.28 -3.39 -21.31
CA GLN A 58 21.55 -4.46 -20.64
C GLN A 58 21.64 -4.32 -19.11
N PRO A 59 20.63 -4.77 -18.35
CA PRO A 59 20.65 -4.71 -16.89
C PRO A 59 21.88 -5.43 -16.31
N PRO A 60 22.75 -4.76 -15.54
CA PRO A 60 24.00 -5.33 -15.03
C PRO A 60 23.78 -6.21 -13.78
N LEU A 61 22.91 -7.22 -13.89
CA LEU A 61 22.42 -8.02 -12.77
C LEU A 61 23.54 -8.75 -12.02
N GLN A 62 24.48 -9.34 -12.76
CA GLN A 62 25.60 -10.11 -12.18
C GLN A 62 26.56 -9.23 -11.38
N GLN A 63 26.83 -8.01 -11.86
CA GLN A 63 27.70 -7.06 -11.18
C GLN A 63 27.09 -6.62 -9.84
N LEU A 64 25.77 -6.36 -9.83
CA LEU A 64 25.06 -6.03 -8.61
C LEU A 64 25.00 -7.22 -7.63
N ASP A 65 24.73 -8.45 -8.10
CA ASP A 65 24.76 -9.66 -7.27
C ASP A 65 26.11 -9.83 -6.56
N GLN A 66 27.22 -9.70 -7.29
CA GLN A 66 28.55 -9.83 -6.71
C GLN A 66 28.81 -8.78 -5.63
N ALA A 67 28.46 -7.52 -5.87
CA ALA A 67 28.67 -6.44 -4.90
C ALA A 67 27.79 -6.58 -3.66
N LEU A 68 26.53 -7.00 -3.81
CA LEU A 68 25.63 -7.27 -2.69
C LEU A 68 26.16 -8.39 -1.79
N ARG A 69 26.75 -9.44 -2.38
CA ARG A 69 27.41 -10.53 -1.64
C ARG A 69 28.67 -10.06 -0.93
N GLN A 70 29.52 -9.29 -1.61
CA GLN A 70 30.78 -8.78 -1.06
C GLN A 70 30.54 -7.88 0.16
N ASN A 71 29.52 -7.01 0.08
CA ASN A 71 29.13 -6.12 1.17
C ASN A 71 28.27 -6.80 2.26
N LYS A 72 27.93 -8.08 2.09
CA LYS A 72 27.17 -8.89 3.06
C LYS A 72 25.81 -8.27 3.45
N VAL A 73 25.18 -7.53 2.54
CA VAL A 73 23.87 -6.89 2.76
C VAL A 73 22.74 -7.93 2.77
N ALA A 74 22.85 -8.94 1.91
CA ALA A 74 21.85 -9.99 1.80
C ALA A 74 22.18 -11.22 2.67
N GLU A 75 21.15 -11.95 3.10
CA GLU A 75 21.31 -13.25 3.71
C GLU A 75 22.06 -14.22 2.77
N PRO A 76 22.92 -15.11 3.31
CA PRO A 76 23.60 -16.11 2.51
C PRO A 76 22.62 -16.91 1.65
N PHE A 77 22.89 -16.99 0.34
CA PHE A 77 22.08 -17.73 -0.65
C PHE A 77 20.65 -17.19 -0.90
N SER A 78 20.27 -16.04 -0.34
CA SER A 78 18.96 -15.43 -0.59
C SER A 78 18.83 -14.76 -1.95
N ILE A 79 19.95 -14.30 -2.52
CA ILE A 79 19.92 -13.54 -3.79
C ILE A 79 19.55 -14.47 -4.96
N LYS A 80 18.50 -14.10 -5.68
CA LYS A 80 18.00 -14.80 -6.88
C LYS A 80 17.96 -13.84 -8.06
N LEU A 81 18.55 -14.28 -9.18
CA LEU A 81 18.51 -13.57 -10.45
C LEU A 81 17.36 -14.11 -11.30
N LEU A 82 16.38 -13.27 -11.60
CA LEU A 82 15.26 -13.59 -12.47
C LEU A 82 15.44 -12.86 -13.81
N ASP A 83 16.38 -13.34 -14.62
CA ASP A 83 16.81 -12.72 -15.88
C ASP A 83 15.98 -13.12 -17.11
N LYS A 84 15.21 -14.21 -17.01
CA LYS A 84 14.35 -14.73 -18.10
C LYS A 84 12.96 -14.08 -18.19
N ALA A 85 12.59 -13.26 -17.21
CA ALA A 85 11.29 -12.60 -17.19
C ALA A 85 11.28 -11.37 -18.12
N THR A 86 10.08 -10.91 -18.50
CA THR A 86 9.91 -9.68 -19.31
C THR A 86 10.59 -8.46 -18.68
N VAL A 87 10.59 -8.40 -17.35
CA VAL A 87 11.35 -7.43 -16.57
C VAL A 87 12.35 -8.22 -15.72
N PRO A 88 13.65 -8.12 -16.00
CA PRO A 88 14.67 -8.77 -15.18
C PRO A 88 14.76 -8.17 -13.78
N ILE A 89 14.76 -9.01 -12.76
CA ILE A 89 14.72 -8.60 -11.34
C ILE A 89 15.79 -9.35 -10.53
N ILE A 90 16.42 -8.65 -9.59
CA ILE A 90 17.19 -9.27 -8.49
C ILE A 90 16.31 -9.30 -7.26
N LYS A 91 16.06 -10.49 -6.71
CA LYS A 91 15.40 -10.65 -5.40
C LYS A 91 16.45 -10.97 -4.35
N LEU A 92 16.35 -10.40 -3.15
CA LEU A 92 17.21 -10.71 -2.01
C LEU A 92 16.45 -10.57 -0.69
N THR A 93 17.00 -11.13 0.38
CA THR A 93 16.53 -10.90 1.76
C THR A 93 17.61 -10.15 2.51
N ASP A 94 17.28 -9.00 3.10
CA ASP A 94 18.23 -8.22 3.91
C ASP A 94 18.64 -9.00 5.16
N ARG A 95 19.95 -9.09 5.38
CA ARG A 95 20.54 -9.92 6.43
C ARG A 95 20.23 -9.43 7.84
N GLU A 96 20.05 -8.14 8.05
CA GLU A 96 19.84 -7.58 9.38
C GLU A 96 18.37 -7.64 9.82
N THR A 97 17.45 -7.60 8.87
CA THR A 97 16.02 -7.34 9.14
C THR A 97 15.07 -8.39 8.57
N ASP A 98 15.56 -9.36 7.80
CA ASP A 98 14.74 -10.35 7.07
C ASP A 98 13.76 -9.72 6.06
N VAL A 99 13.96 -8.45 5.71
CA VAL A 99 13.11 -7.75 4.74
C VAL A 99 13.52 -8.15 3.33
N LYS A 100 12.55 -8.62 2.56
CA LYS A 100 12.73 -8.95 1.14
C LYS A 100 12.82 -7.67 0.30
N VAL A 101 13.71 -7.67 -0.69
CA VAL A 101 13.94 -6.56 -1.60
C VAL A 101 13.97 -7.08 -3.04
N ASP A 102 13.19 -6.44 -3.90
CA ASP A 102 13.13 -6.65 -5.34
C ASP A 102 13.76 -5.45 -6.05
N ILE A 103 14.81 -5.67 -6.85
CA ILE A 103 15.54 -4.63 -7.57
C ILE A 103 15.37 -4.82 -9.08
N SER A 104 14.86 -3.79 -9.74
CA SER A 104 14.69 -3.72 -11.20
C SER A 104 15.52 -2.59 -11.81
N PHE A 105 15.73 -2.62 -13.11
CA PHE A 105 16.54 -1.62 -13.83
C PHE A 105 15.70 -0.90 -14.89
N ASN A 106 15.76 0.43 -14.90
CA ASN A 106 15.14 1.30 -15.91
C ASN A 106 13.64 1.03 -16.17
N VAL A 107 12.89 0.55 -15.17
CA VAL A 107 11.44 0.25 -15.28
C VAL A 107 10.62 1.34 -14.57
N GLU A 108 10.18 2.34 -15.33
CA GLU A 108 9.41 3.48 -14.77
C GLU A 108 7.94 3.16 -14.46
N THR A 109 7.38 2.08 -15.02
CA THR A 109 5.95 1.79 -14.92
C THR A 109 5.50 1.63 -13.47
N GLY A 110 6.29 0.95 -12.63
CA GLY A 110 6.02 0.79 -11.20
C GLY A 110 6.01 2.11 -10.44
N VAL A 111 6.90 3.05 -10.81
CA VAL A 111 6.95 4.38 -10.19
C VAL A 111 5.73 5.22 -10.58
N LYS A 112 5.34 5.18 -11.87
CA LYS A 112 4.13 5.87 -12.36
C LYS A 112 2.88 5.32 -11.69
N ALA A 113 2.76 4.00 -11.58
CA ALA A 113 1.68 3.34 -10.85
C ALA A 113 1.63 3.77 -9.37
N ALA A 114 2.78 3.82 -8.67
CA ALA A 114 2.82 4.25 -7.28
C ALA A 114 2.40 5.72 -7.09
N ARG A 115 2.84 6.62 -7.99
CA ARG A 115 2.41 8.04 -7.97
C ARG A 115 0.91 8.16 -8.21
N PHE A 116 0.41 7.47 -9.23
CA PHE A 116 -1.00 7.42 -9.54
C PHE A 116 -1.84 6.98 -8.34
N ILE A 117 -1.43 5.92 -7.63
CA ILE A 117 -2.08 5.45 -6.41
C ILE A 117 -2.08 6.54 -5.34
N LYS A 118 -0.94 7.20 -5.08
CA LYS A 118 -0.86 8.28 -4.09
C LYS A 118 -1.82 9.42 -4.39
N ASP A 119 -1.94 9.80 -5.67
CA ASP A 119 -2.76 10.93 -6.09
C ASP A 119 -4.27 10.64 -5.96
N HIS A 120 -4.66 9.36 -6.07
CA HIS A 120 -6.07 8.94 -6.06
C HIS A 120 -6.54 8.34 -4.74
N LEU A 121 -5.63 8.05 -3.81
CA LEU A 121 -5.98 7.50 -2.51
C LEU A 121 -6.11 8.57 -1.44
N LYS A 122 -7.29 8.60 -0.81
CA LYS A 122 -7.48 9.32 0.44
C LYS A 122 -7.14 8.39 1.60
N VAL A 123 -6.70 8.95 2.73
CA VAL A 123 -6.38 8.19 3.97
C VAL A 123 -7.51 7.23 4.37
N ARG A 124 -8.77 7.65 4.17
CA ARG A 124 -9.95 6.83 4.48
C ARG A 124 -10.09 5.56 3.62
N ASP A 125 -9.51 5.55 2.41
CA ASP A 125 -9.62 4.45 1.44
C ASP A 125 -8.64 3.31 1.79
N SER A 126 -7.56 3.64 2.53
CA SER A 126 -6.51 2.71 2.97
C SER A 126 -7.05 1.50 3.74
N PHE A 127 -8.11 1.64 4.52
CA PHE A 127 -8.70 0.53 5.28
C PHE A 127 -9.24 -0.59 4.37
N VAL A 128 -10.01 -0.24 3.33
CA VAL A 128 -10.58 -1.22 2.39
C VAL A 128 -9.45 -1.89 1.62
N ILE A 129 -8.47 -1.11 1.19
CA ILE A 129 -7.31 -1.58 0.43
C ILE A 129 -6.47 -2.57 1.24
N HIS A 130 -6.05 -2.20 2.45
CA HIS A 130 -5.29 -3.10 3.31
C HIS A 130 -6.06 -4.39 3.60
N THR A 131 -7.38 -4.29 3.80
CA THR A 131 -8.20 -5.47 4.07
C THR A 131 -8.26 -6.41 2.87
N VAL A 132 -8.45 -5.88 1.66
CA VAL A 132 -8.51 -6.66 0.42
C VAL A 132 -7.14 -7.27 0.08
N ILE A 133 -6.05 -6.49 0.21
CA ILE A 133 -4.70 -6.99 -0.01
C ILE A 133 -4.34 -8.07 1.02
N HIS A 134 -4.61 -7.84 2.31
CA HIS A 134 -4.31 -8.80 3.36
C HIS A 134 -5.10 -10.10 3.16
N LEU A 135 -6.39 -9.98 2.83
CA LEU A 135 -7.20 -11.14 2.48
C LEU A 135 -6.56 -11.90 1.31
N ASN A 136 -6.18 -11.23 0.22
CA ASN A 136 -5.58 -11.90 -0.92
C ASN A 136 -4.25 -12.58 -0.59
N GLU A 137 -3.37 -11.92 0.18
CA GLU A 137 -2.06 -12.47 0.58
C GLU A 137 -2.19 -13.66 1.53
N HIS A 138 -3.20 -13.67 2.41
CA HIS A 138 -3.38 -14.69 3.44
C HIS A 138 -4.46 -15.73 3.09
N THR A 139 -5.11 -15.62 1.94
CA THR A 139 -6.08 -16.63 1.51
C THR A 139 -5.36 -17.84 0.95
N LYS A 140 -5.28 -18.88 1.79
CA LYS A 140 -4.79 -20.24 1.51
C LYS A 140 -3.47 -20.26 0.71
N PRO A 141 -2.31 -20.52 1.37
CA PRO A 141 -1.02 -20.76 0.71
C PRO A 141 -1.00 -21.87 -0.35
N ARG A 142 -2.07 -22.68 -0.46
CA ARG A 142 -2.24 -23.68 -1.51
C ARG A 142 -2.79 -23.13 -2.83
N LEU A 143 -3.34 -21.91 -2.84
CA LEU A 143 -3.96 -21.30 -4.02
C LEU A 143 -3.08 -20.21 -4.68
N ASN A 144 -2.04 -19.69 -4.01
CA ASN A 144 -1.09 -18.68 -4.52
C ASN A 144 -1.76 -17.56 -5.34
N LEU A 145 -2.88 -17.01 -4.83
CA LEU A 145 -3.70 -16.04 -5.57
C LEU A 145 -3.10 -14.61 -5.56
N ASN A 146 -2.02 -14.40 -4.83
CA ASN A 146 -1.24 -13.17 -4.78
C ASN A 146 -0.07 -13.13 -5.79
N GLU A 147 0.33 -14.28 -6.36
CA GLU A 147 1.40 -14.34 -7.34
C GLU A 147 0.84 -14.34 -8.76
N VAL A 148 1.21 -13.34 -9.56
CA VAL A 148 0.78 -13.23 -10.96
C VAL A 148 1.33 -14.38 -11.81
N PHE A 149 2.50 -14.91 -11.44
CA PHE A 149 3.14 -16.03 -12.13
C PHE A 149 2.34 -17.33 -12.05
N THR A 150 1.58 -17.55 -10.97
CA THR A 150 0.66 -18.69 -10.80
C THR A 150 -0.75 -18.39 -11.27
N GLY A 151 -1.00 -17.19 -11.83
CA GLY A 151 -2.30 -16.74 -12.31
C GLY A 151 -3.12 -15.96 -11.30
N GLY A 152 -2.53 -15.59 -10.15
CA GLY A 152 -3.15 -14.75 -9.15
C GLY A 152 -3.47 -13.33 -9.62
N ILE A 153 -4.15 -12.58 -8.77
CA ILE A 153 -4.40 -11.14 -8.99
C ILE A 153 -3.27 -10.35 -8.32
N SER A 154 -2.63 -9.47 -9.10
CA SER A 154 -1.58 -8.59 -8.58
C SER A 154 -2.14 -7.59 -7.56
N SER A 155 -1.32 -7.18 -6.60
CA SER A 155 -1.70 -6.14 -5.63
C SER A 155 -2.10 -4.82 -6.32
N TYR A 156 -1.46 -4.47 -7.45
CA TYR A 156 -1.85 -3.30 -8.23
C TYR A 156 -3.25 -3.44 -8.83
N SER A 157 -3.57 -4.60 -9.41
CA SER A 157 -4.90 -4.92 -9.94
C SER A 157 -5.98 -4.82 -8.86
N LEU A 158 -5.72 -5.34 -7.64
CA LEU A 158 -6.63 -5.21 -6.50
C LEU A 158 -6.84 -3.76 -6.08
N ILE A 159 -5.78 -2.96 -6.03
CA ILE A 159 -5.88 -1.53 -5.72
C ILE A 159 -6.74 -0.81 -6.77
N LEU A 160 -6.56 -1.11 -8.06
CA LEU A 160 -7.39 -0.54 -9.12
C LEU A 160 -8.86 -0.98 -9.03
N MET A 161 -9.13 -2.24 -8.63
CA MET A 161 -10.49 -2.70 -8.35
C MET A 161 -11.13 -1.91 -7.20
N VAL A 162 -10.37 -1.65 -6.13
CA VAL A 162 -10.86 -0.85 -4.99
C VAL A 162 -11.07 0.60 -5.40
N ILE A 163 -10.12 1.23 -6.11
CA ILE A 163 -10.26 2.60 -6.62
C ILE A 163 -11.50 2.71 -7.50
N SER A 164 -11.69 1.79 -8.46
CA SER A 164 -12.87 1.78 -9.32
C SER A 164 -14.18 1.61 -8.54
N PHE A 165 -14.21 0.72 -7.55
CA PHE A 165 -15.37 0.56 -6.68
C PHE A 165 -15.68 1.86 -5.95
N LEU A 166 -14.67 2.48 -5.34
CA LEU A 166 -14.85 3.69 -4.55
C LEU A 166 -15.29 4.88 -5.42
N GLN A 167 -14.72 5.03 -6.62
CA GLN A 167 -15.07 6.09 -7.57
C GLN A 167 -16.51 5.97 -8.11
N LEU A 168 -17.02 4.75 -8.29
CA LEU A 168 -18.37 4.49 -8.80
C LEU A 168 -19.43 4.37 -7.69
N HIS A 169 -19.02 4.37 -6.42
CA HIS A 169 -19.93 4.14 -5.31
C HIS A 169 -20.85 5.34 -5.06
N PRO A 170 -22.19 5.19 -5.12
CA PRO A 170 -23.13 6.31 -4.97
C PRO A 170 -22.99 7.07 -3.65
N ARG A 171 -22.57 6.36 -2.58
CA ARG A 171 -22.38 6.96 -1.23
C ARG A 171 -21.04 7.66 -1.03
N ILE A 172 -20.15 7.64 -2.02
CA ILE A 172 -18.82 8.28 -1.95
C ILE A 172 -18.83 9.70 -2.53
N ASP A 173 -20.03 10.23 -2.85
CA ASP A 173 -20.18 11.66 -3.11
C ASP A 173 -19.60 12.46 -1.92
N CYS A 174 -18.66 13.35 -2.24
CA CYS A 174 -17.47 13.68 -1.45
C CYS A 174 -17.72 14.51 -0.16
N ARG A 175 -18.89 14.42 0.47
CA ARG A 175 -19.34 15.34 1.53
C ARG A 175 -19.94 14.68 2.77
N ALA A 176 -20.24 13.38 2.76
CA ALA A 176 -20.77 12.71 3.94
C ALA A 176 -19.64 12.26 4.87
N SER A 177 -19.54 12.87 6.07
CA SER A 177 -18.60 12.51 7.13
C SER A 177 -18.88 11.16 7.81
N ASN A 178 -19.99 10.50 7.46
CA ASN A 178 -20.53 9.32 8.17
C ASN A 178 -20.49 8.05 7.32
N ILE A 179 -19.50 7.89 6.45
CA ILE A 179 -19.36 6.68 5.63
C ILE A 179 -18.81 5.54 6.49
N ASN A 180 -19.61 4.48 6.64
CA ASN A 180 -19.21 3.28 7.38
C ASN A 180 -18.28 2.41 6.50
N LEU A 181 -16.99 2.38 6.84
CA LEU A 181 -15.98 1.60 6.13
C LEU A 181 -16.28 0.09 6.11
N GLY A 182 -16.96 -0.43 7.13
CA GLY A 182 -17.39 -1.82 7.19
C GLY A 182 -18.45 -2.14 6.14
N ILE A 183 -19.37 -1.21 5.88
CA ILE A 183 -20.38 -1.35 4.82
C ILE A 183 -19.70 -1.32 3.45
N LEU A 184 -18.79 -0.37 3.20
CA LEU A 184 -18.05 -0.31 1.94
C LEU A 184 -17.27 -1.61 1.67
N LEU A 185 -16.67 -2.19 2.70
CA LEU A 185 -15.95 -3.45 2.57
C LEU A 185 -16.88 -4.62 2.20
N ILE A 186 -18.05 -4.72 2.84
CA ILE A 186 -19.04 -5.74 2.51
C ILE A 186 -19.57 -5.55 1.08
N GLU A 187 -19.90 -4.31 0.70
CA GLU A 187 -20.39 -3.95 -0.64
C GLU A 187 -19.33 -4.20 -1.73
N PHE A 188 -18.03 -4.00 -1.42
CA PHE A 188 -16.93 -4.36 -2.31
C PHE A 188 -16.91 -5.87 -2.59
N PHE A 189 -16.98 -6.69 -1.54
CA PHE A 189 -16.99 -8.15 -1.67
C PHE A 189 -18.27 -8.66 -2.35
N GLU A 190 -19.41 -7.99 -2.12
CA GLU A 190 -20.66 -8.30 -2.80
C GLU A 190 -20.55 -8.03 -4.31
N LEU A 191 -20.04 -6.84 -4.69
CA LEU A 191 -19.87 -6.46 -6.08
C LEU A 191 -18.95 -7.46 -6.79
N TYR A 192 -17.69 -7.59 -6.36
CA TYR A 192 -16.71 -8.42 -7.07
C TYR A 192 -16.89 -9.92 -6.83
N GLY A 193 -17.54 -10.33 -5.75
CA GLY A 193 -17.83 -11.74 -5.48
C GLY A 193 -19.07 -12.27 -6.21
N ARG A 194 -20.09 -11.43 -6.43
CA ARG A 194 -21.42 -11.90 -6.89
C ARG A 194 -21.96 -11.20 -8.13
N HIS A 195 -21.72 -9.90 -8.30
CA HIS A 195 -22.43 -9.10 -9.30
C HIS A 195 -21.56 -8.63 -10.47
N PHE A 196 -20.24 -8.51 -10.28
CA PHE A 196 -19.33 -8.06 -11.31
C PHE A 196 -19.28 -9.10 -12.44
N ASN A 197 -19.63 -8.68 -13.65
CA ASN A 197 -19.63 -9.56 -14.80
C ASN A 197 -18.23 -9.59 -15.43
N TYR A 198 -17.38 -10.51 -14.97
CA TYR A 198 -16.01 -10.68 -15.47
C TYR A 198 -15.93 -10.94 -16.99
N LEU A 199 -16.98 -11.48 -17.60
CA LEU A 199 -17.02 -11.74 -19.05
C LEU A 199 -17.37 -10.50 -19.88
N LYS A 200 -18.19 -9.59 -19.34
CA LYS A 200 -18.75 -8.45 -20.09
C LYS A 200 -18.29 -7.09 -19.59
N THR A 201 -17.71 -7.00 -18.40
CA THR A 201 -17.31 -5.74 -17.74
C THR A 201 -15.80 -5.69 -17.51
N GLY A 202 -15.19 -4.56 -17.88
CA GLY A 202 -13.77 -4.29 -17.73
C GLY A 202 -13.62 -3.03 -16.92
N ILE A 203 -12.54 -2.94 -16.15
CA ILE A 203 -12.27 -1.84 -15.23
C ILE A 203 -11.39 -0.82 -15.95
N ARG A 204 -11.85 0.43 -15.98
CA ARG A 204 -11.09 1.55 -16.52
C ARG A 204 -11.31 2.73 -15.59
N GLU A 205 -10.24 3.45 -15.29
CA GLU A 205 -10.38 4.71 -14.58
C GLU A 205 -11.08 5.75 -15.47
N ILE A 206 -11.90 6.61 -14.85
CA ILE A 206 -12.71 7.65 -15.48
C ILE A 206 -13.98 7.10 -16.14
N MET A 207 -15.06 6.99 -15.35
CA MET A 207 -16.48 7.09 -15.72
C MET A 207 -16.98 6.26 -16.93
N LYS A 208 -16.20 5.32 -17.47
CA LYS A 208 -16.53 4.59 -18.68
C LYS A 208 -16.21 3.11 -18.49
N VAL A 209 -17.24 2.34 -18.19
CA VAL A 209 -17.23 0.89 -18.43
C VAL A 209 -16.94 0.69 -19.91
N MET A 210 -15.92 -0.11 -20.24
CA MET A 210 -15.60 -0.41 -21.64
C MET A 210 -16.71 -1.26 -22.27
N GLU A 211 -17.56 -0.69 -23.12
CA GLU A 211 -18.49 -1.46 -23.93
C GLU A 211 -17.76 -2.14 -25.12
N ASN A 212 -17.97 -3.44 -25.26
CA ASN A 212 -17.75 -4.23 -26.49
C ASN A 212 -16.41 -4.03 -27.24
N ARG A 213 -15.27 -3.99 -26.54
CA ARG A 213 -13.97 -4.31 -27.18
C ARG A 213 -13.60 -5.76 -26.91
N TYR A 214 -12.94 -6.41 -27.88
CA TYR A 214 -12.35 -7.74 -27.74
C TYR A 214 -11.54 -7.79 -26.44
N ARG A 215 -12.01 -8.57 -25.46
CA ARG A 215 -11.38 -8.71 -24.14
C ARG A 215 -10.67 -10.05 -24.08
N PRO A 216 -9.33 -10.07 -24.16
CA PRO A 216 -8.59 -11.32 -24.24
C PRO A 216 -8.46 -12.03 -22.88
N SER A 217 -8.80 -11.39 -21.76
CA SER A 217 -8.49 -11.84 -20.40
C SER A 217 -9.73 -12.05 -19.52
N MET A 218 -9.61 -12.91 -18.50
CA MET A 218 -10.67 -13.19 -17.51
C MET A 218 -10.97 -12.00 -16.59
N LEU A 219 -9.96 -11.20 -16.28
CA LEU A 219 -10.08 -9.93 -15.56
C LEU A 219 -9.40 -8.88 -16.41
N CYS A 220 -10.18 -7.97 -17.00
CA CYS A 220 -9.64 -6.91 -17.83
C CYS A 220 -9.63 -5.59 -17.04
N ILE A 221 -8.44 -5.05 -16.82
CA ILE A 221 -8.22 -3.79 -16.13
C ILE A 221 -7.28 -2.95 -16.99
N GLU A 222 -7.77 -1.84 -17.53
CA GLU A 222 -6.96 -0.93 -18.32
C GLU A 222 -6.04 -0.12 -17.40
N ASP A 223 -4.74 -0.11 -17.71
CA ASP A 223 -3.75 0.65 -16.98
C ASP A 223 -4.01 2.17 -17.13
N PRO A 224 -4.24 2.92 -16.04
CA PRO A 224 -4.45 4.36 -16.13
C PRO A 224 -3.20 5.11 -16.63
N ASN A 225 -2.01 4.55 -16.45
CA ASN A 225 -0.76 5.15 -16.90
C ASN A 225 -0.36 4.74 -18.32
N LEU A 226 -0.99 3.69 -18.87
CA LEU A 226 -0.66 3.17 -20.20
C LEU A 226 -1.93 2.67 -20.92
N PRO A 227 -2.65 3.56 -21.63
CA PRO A 227 -3.88 3.20 -22.33
C PRO A 227 -3.70 1.99 -23.28
N GLY A 228 -4.65 1.07 -23.25
CA GLY A 228 -4.60 -0.19 -23.99
C GLY A 228 -3.75 -1.31 -23.36
N ASN A 229 -2.98 -1.03 -22.31
CA ASN A 229 -2.35 -2.07 -21.50
C ASN A 229 -3.39 -2.69 -20.54
N ASP A 230 -3.47 -4.02 -20.51
CA ASP A 230 -4.36 -4.74 -19.62
C ASP A 230 -3.54 -5.36 -18.49
N VAL A 231 -3.62 -4.77 -17.30
CA VAL A 231 -2.86 -5.22 -16.12
C VAL A 231 -3.44 -6.50 -15.51
N GLY A 232 -4.69 -6.85 -15.85
CA GLY A 232 -5.33 -8.09 -15.42
C GLY A 232 -5.09 -9.28 -16.35
N ARG A 233 -4.37 -9.08 -17.48
CA ARG A 233 -4.15 -10.09 -18.52
C ARG A 233 -3.60 -11.42 -17.97
N SER A 234 -2.68 -11.34 -17.02
CA SER A 234 -2.02 -12.51 -16.43
C SER A 234 -2.81 -13.13 -15.28
N SER A 235 -3.93 -12.55 -14.86
CA SER A 235 -4.76 -13.03 -13.75
C SER A 235 -5.79 -14.07 -14.19
N TYR A 236 -5.33 -15.18 -14.78
CA TYR A 236 -6.21 -16.26 -15.22
C TYR A 236 -6.90 -17.01 -14.06
N GLY A 237 -6.42 -16.84 -12.83
CA GLY A 237 -7.02 -17.30 -11.58
C GLY A 237 -8.02 -16.32 -10.95
N ALA A 238 -8.48 -15.31 -11.68
CA ALA A 238 -9.41 -14.30 -11.14
C ALA A 238 -10.73 -14.90 -10.64
N MET A 239 -11.18 -16.04 -11.20
CA MET A 239 -12.40 -16.71 -10.76
C MET A 239 -12.27 -17.32 -9.36
N GLN A 240 -11.09 -17.78 -8.99
CA GLN A 240 -10.82 -18.24 -7.63
C GLN A 240 -10.88 -17.07 -6.65
N VAL A 241 -10.33 -15.91 -7.02
CA VAL A 241 -10.43 -14.70 -6.20
C VAL A 241 -11.88 -14.22 -6.07
N LYS A 242 -12.69 -14.31 -7.13
CA LYS A 242 -14.14 -14.07 -7.04
C LYS A 242 -14.80 -14.94 -5.98
N GLU A 243 -14.49 -16.23 -5.92
CA GLU A 243 -15.05 -17.13 -4.89
C GLU A 243 -14.58 -16.77 -3.48
N VAL A 244 -13.33 -16.31 -3.33
CA VAL A 244 -12.81 -15.77 -2.06
C VAL A 244 -13.59 -14.53 -1.63
N PHE A 245 -13.86 -13.61 -2.55
CA PHE A 245 -14.67 -12.42 -2.27
C PHE A 245 -16.11 -12.78 -1.90
N ASN A 246 -16.72 -13.72 -2.62
CA ASN A 246 -18.06 -14.22 -2.27
C ASN A 246 -18.09 -14.83 -0.86
N TYR A 247 -17.08 -15.64 -0.50
CA TYR A 247 -16.94 -16.19 0.85
C TYR A 247 -16.80 -15.07 1.90
N ALA A 248 -15.95 -14.08 1.66
CA ALA A 248 -15.76 -12.95 2.57
C ALA A 248 -17.06 -12.16 2.77
N TYR A 249 -17.82 -11.91 1.69
CA TYR A 249 -19.15 -11.31 1.75
C TYR A 249 -20.09 -12.12 2.65
N LEU A 250 -20.19 -13.44 2.46
CA LEU A 250 -21.09 -14.29 3.24
C LEU A 250 -20.73 -14.27 4.73
N VAL A 251 -19.44 -14.41 5.06
CA VAL A 251 -18.95 -14.43 6.44
C VAL A 251 -19.20 -13.09 7.14
N LEU A 252 -18.85 -11.97 6.49
CA LEU A 252 -19.04 -10.64 7.06
C LEU A 252 -20.52 -10.29 7.18
N SER A 253 -21.34 -10.56 6.16
CA SER A 253 -22.79 -10.31 6.19
C SER A 253 -23.46 -11.10 7.31
N HIS A 254 -23.10 -12.37 7.48
CA HIS A 254 -23.60 -13.18 8.59
C HIS A 254 -23.13 -12.63 9.94
N ALA A 255 -21.88 -12.13 10.04
CA ALA A 255 -21.35 -11.58 11.28
C ALA A 255 -22.11 -10.34 11.76
N VAL A 256 -22.55 -9.49 10.83
CA VAL A 256 -23.29 -8.25 11.15
C VAL A 256 -24.80 -8.43 11.26
N TYR A 257 -25.33 -9.60 10.90
CA TYR A 257 -26.76 -9.89 10.98
C TYR A 257 -27.25 -9.95 12.44
N PRO A 258 -28.41 -9.37 12.81
CA PRO A 258 -28.85 -9.29 14.22
C PRO A 258 -28.92 -10.63 14.97
N LEU A 259 -29.29 -11.72 14.28
CA LEU A 259 -29.34 -13.07 14.86
C LEU A 259 -27.96 -13.67 15.14
N SER A 260 -26.88 -13.08 14.61
CA SER A 260 -25.50 -13.52 14.89
C SER A 260 -25.15 -13.40 16.39
N ARG A 261 -25.89 -12.55 17.12
CA ARG A 261 -25.73 -12.35 18.58
C ARG A 261 -26.06 -13.57 19.42
N SER A 262 -26.83 -14.51 18.87
CA SER A 262 -27.28 -15.72 19.56
C SER A 262 -26.35 -16.92 19.37
N TYR A 263 -25.26 -16.78 18.59
CA TYR A 263 -24.33 -17.89 18.32
C TYR A 263 -23.30 -18.09 19.44
N PRO A 264 -23.00 -19.34 19.83
CA PRO A 264 -22.20 -19.66 21.02
C PRO A 264 -20.71 -19.25 21.00
N ASN A 265 -20.19 -18.68 19.90
CA ASN A 265 -18.78 -18.23 19.80
C ASN A 265 -18.63 -16.75 19.40
N ARG A 266 -19.65 -15.91 19.66
CA ARG A 266 -19.69 -14.51 19.19
C ARG A 266 -18.44 -13.69 19.53
N ASN A 267 -17.87 -13.91 20.71
CA ASN A 267 -16.79 -13.09 21.26
C ASN A 267 -15.39 -13.69 21.05
N MET A 268 -15.28 -14.88 20.43
CA MET A 268 -13.98 -15.54 20.27
C MET A 268 -13.13 -14.90 19.17
N GLU A 269 -13.76 -14.26 18.17
CA GLU A 269 -13.07 -13.61 17.06
C GLU A 269 -13.75 -12.31 16.68
N SER A 270 -12.95 -11.28 16.38
CA SER A 270 -13.45 -10.04 15.80
C SER A 270 -14.10 -10.29 14.43
N THR A 271 -15.00 -9.42 13.99
CA THR A 271 -15.69 -9.54 12.70
C THR A 271 -14.72 -9.73 11.52
N LEU A 272 -13.64 -8.93 11.48
CA LEU A 272 -12.58 -9.07 10.48
C LEU A 272 -11.71 -10.32 10.73
N GLY A 273 -11.49 -10.70 11.99
CA GLY A 273 -10.76 -11.90 12.38
C GLY A 273 -11.32 -13.21 11.81
N ARG A 274 -12.56 -13.19 11.32
CA ARG A 274 -13.21 -14.34 10.67
C ARG A 274 -12.77 -14.54 9.22
N ILE A 275 -12.35 -13.47 8.54
CA ILE A 275 -11.89 -13.51 7.14
C ILE A 275 -10.38 -13.27 7.03
N ILE A 276 -9.79 -12.59 8.02
CA ILE A 276 -8.38 -12.26 8.08
C ILE A 276 -7.77 -12.91 9.32
N LYS A 277 -6.70 -13.68 9.09
CA LYS A 277 -5.84 -14.17 10.15
C LYS A 277 -4.50 -13.45 10.11
N VAL A 278 -3.99 -13.20 11.29
CA VAL A 278 -2.64 -12.67 11.53
C VAL A 278 -1.88 -13.79 12.21
N THR A 279 -0.76 -14.22 11.64
CA THR A 279 0.07 -15.26 12.24
C THR A 279 0.83 -14.70 13.43
N GLN A 280 1.14 -15.56 14.41
CA GLN A 280 1.96 -15.17 15.56
C GLN A 280 3.34 -14.70 15.10
N GLU A 281 3.92 -15.33 14.07
CA GLU A 281 5.18 -14.93 13.45
C GLU A 281 5.19 -13.45 13.02
N VAL A 282 4.10 -12.96 12.43
CA VAL A 282 4.00 -11.54 12.04
C VAL A 282 3.92 -10.65 13.28
N ILE A 283 3.23 -11.08 14.34
CA ILE A 283 3.14 -10.30 15.59
C ILE A 283 4.53 -10.21 16.23
N ASP A 284 5.20 -11.35 16.40
CA ASP A 284 6.52 -11.46 17.01
C ASP A 284 7.54 -10.63 16.24
N TYR A 285 7.52 -10.68 14.91
CA TYR A 285 8.40 -9.87 14.06
C TYR A 285 8.18 -8.37 14.27
N ARG A 286 6.93 -7.91 14.35
CA ARG A 286 6.63 -6.49 14.59
C ARG A 286 7.08 -6.03 15.97
N GLU A 287 6.93 -6.88 16.99
CA GLU A 287 7.42 -6.60 18.34
C GLU A 287 8.95 -6.57 18.38
N TRP A 288 9.61 -7.50 17.69
CA TRP A 288 11.06 -7.53 17.55
C TRP A 288 11.61 -6.24 16.92
N ILE A 289 10.98 -5.70 15.86
CA ILE A 289 11.40 -4.42 15.25
C ILE A 289 11.40 -3.29 16.30
N ILE A 290 10.34 -3.19 17.09
CA ILE A 290 10.20 -2.15 18.12
C ILE A 290 11.27 -2.31 19.20
N GLN A 291 11.50 -3.55 19.67
CA GLN A 291 12.52 -3.83 20.68
C GLN A 291 13.92 -3.50 20.18
N GLN A 292 14.27 -3.89 18.95
CA GLN A 292 15.56 -3.56 18.34
C GLN A 292 15.77 -2.06 18.25
N ARG A 293 14.73 -1.29 17.91
CA ARG A 293 14.78 0.18 17.83
C ARG A 293 14.91 0.82 19.21
N GLY A 294 14.14 0.35 20.20
CA GLY A 294 14.28 0.79 21.59
C GLY A 294 15.70 0.58 22.11
N ASN A 295 16.30 -0.57 21.79
CA ASN A 295 17.68 -0.88 22.18
C ASN A 295 18.71 0.03 21.48
N ARG A 296 18.55 0.32 20.18
CA ARG A 296 19.42 1.26 19.46
C ARG A 296 19.31 2.69 19.99
N HIS A 297 18.10 3.14 20.34
CA HIS A 297 17.90 4.45 20.95
C HIS A 297 18.57 4.55 22.32
N ASN A 298 18.40 3.52 23.15
CA ASN A 298 19.04 3.44 24.46
C ASN A 298 20.58 3.41 24.36
N ALA A 299 21.14 2.67 23.40
CA ALA A 299 22.58 2.63 23.15
C ALA A 299 23.12 4.02 22.76
N ARG A 300 22.46 4.71 21.82
CA ARG A 300 22.84 6.10 21.44
C ARG A 300 22.75 7.07 22.61
N MET A 301 21.77 6.92 23.50
CA MET A 301 21.66 7.75 24.72
C MET A 301 22.77 7.45 25.74
N MET A 302 23.26 6.21 25.80
CA MET A 302 24.42 5.85 26.62
C MET A 302 25.71 6.44 26.04
N ASP A 303 25.92 6.35 24.73
CA ASP A 303 27.09 6.95 24.05
C ASP A 303 27.13 8.48 24.24
N ILE A 304 25.99 9.17 24.12
CA ILE A 304 25.90 10.63 24.36
C ILE A 304 26.21 10.97 25.83
N LYS A 305 25.81 10.12 26.78
CA LYS A 305 26.14 10.31 28.19
C LYS A 305 27.63 10.07 28.47
N GLU A 306 28.27 9.12 27.80
CA GLU A 306 29.71 8.86 27.90
C GLU A 306 30.56 9.96 27.23
N GLU A 307 30.10 10.53 26.12
CA GLU A 307 30.74 11.72 25.52
C GLU A 307 30.59 12.97 26.39
N GLN A 308 29.48 13.12 27.10
CA GLN A 308 29.30 14.24 28.05
C GLN A 308 30.12 14.07 29.33
N THR A 309 30.25 12.87 29.89
CA THR A 309 31.10 12.63 31.08
C THR A 309 32.60 12.70 30.75
N SER A 310 33.03 12.31 29.54
CA SER A 310 34.43 12.47 29.12
C SER A 310 34.82 13.91 28.77
N SER A 311 33.84 14.77 28.45
CA SER A 311 34.05 16.19 28.19
C SER A 311 34.14 17.02 29.49
N GLU A 312 33.52 16.59 30.58
CA GLU A 312 33.56 17.29 31.88
C GLU A 312 34.87 17.07 32.66
N ASP A 313 35.64 16.01 32.38
CA ASP A 313 36.92 15.71 33.05
C ASP A 313 38.14 16.39 32.40
N GLN A 314 37.99 17.12 31.29
CA GLN A 314 39.10 17.86 30.65
C GLN A 314 38.99 19.40 30.73
N GLN A 315 38.01 19.96 31.45
CA GLN A 315 37.91 21.40 31.67
C GLN A 315 37.78 21.76 33.16
N ARG A 316 38.83 21.44 33.92
CA ARG A 316 39.15 22.15 35.17
C ARG A 316 40.57 22.68 35.12
N ASP A 317 40.78 23.74 34.35
CA ASP A 317 41.69 24.82 34.72
C ASP A 317 41.63 25.92 33.67
N SER A 318 40.89 26.99 33.97
CA SER A 318 41.35 28.38 33.79
C SER A 318 40.20 29.37 34.00
N THR A 319 40.55 30.39 34.76
CA THR A 319 39.75 31.44 35.38
C THR A 319 39.18 32.49 34.41
N SER A 320 37.99 33.02 34.72
CA SER A 320 37.42 34.26 34.14
C SER A 320 38.21 35.54 34.51
N PRO A 321 37.99 36.68 33.81
CA PRO A 321 36.98 37.63 34.32
C PRO A 321 36.20 38.49 33.30
N HIS A 322 34.93 38.75 33.66
CA HIS A 322 34.12 40.00 33.57
C HIS A 322 34.06 40.91 32.32
N ARG A 323 32.82 41.13 31.81
CA ARG A 323 32.00 42.39 31.78
C ARG A 323 30.94 42.30 30.65
N ALA A 324 29.64 42.32 30.95
CA ALA A 324 28.74 43.46 31.23
C ALA A 324 28.11 44.10 29.96
N GLY A 325 26.77 44.10 29.90
CA GLY A 325 25.96 45.11 29.18
C GLY A 325 25.03 44.61 28.06
N SER A 326 23.79 44.30 28.41
CA SER A 326 22.60 44.46 27.53
C SER A 326 22.20 45.97 27.47
N PRO A 327 21.14 46.49 26.78
CA PRO A 327 19.98 45.78 26.19
C PRO A 327 19.28 46.44 24.94
N VAL A 328 18.15 45.82 24.53
CA VAL A 328 16.92 46.31 23.81
C VAL A 328 17.03 47.04 22.45
N SER A 329 16.25 46.70 21.40
CA SER A 329 14.81 47.03 21.18
C SER A 329 14.33 46.42 19.84
N LEU A 330 13.22 45.67 19.77
CA LEU A 330 11.82 46.04 19.41
C LEU A 330 11.48 46.30 17.91
N SER A 331 10.70 45.34 17.37
CA SER A 331 9.42 45.45 16.60
C SER A 331 9.29 46.20 15.25
N SER A 332 8.72 45.51 14.24
CA SER A 332 7.51 45.86 13.43
C SER A 332 7.33 44.85 12.26
N LEU A 333 6.30 44.00 12.24
CA LEU A 333 4.92 44.17 11.70
C LEU A 333 4.78 44.30 10.16
N GLN A 334 4.41 43.16 9.54
CA GLN A 334 3.16 42.91 8.78
C GLN A 334 2.82 43.75 7.54
N GLN A 335 2.64 43.08 6.38
CA GLN A 335 1.43 43.21 5.53
C GLN A 335 1.32 42.12 4.44
N GLN A 336 0.07 41.72 4.19
CA GLN A 336 -0.43 40.69 3.27
C GLN A 336 -1.12 41.32 2.03
N SER A 337 -1.54 40.41 1.12
CA SER A 337 -2.55 40.48 0.04
C SER A 337 -1.94 40.60 -1.38
N SER A 338 -2.44 39.96 -2.44
CA SER A 338 -3.80 39.50 -2.76
C SER A 338 -3.87 38.48 -3.93
N PHE A 339 -5.03 37.83 -4.01
CA PHE A 339 -5.65 36.91 -4.98
C PHE A 339 -5.53 37.21 -6.49
N SER A 340 -5.69 36.14 -7.31
CA SER A 340 -6.57 36.16 -8.51
C SER A 340 -6.91 34.75 -9.05
N SER A 341 -8.17 34.62 -9.46
CA SER A 341 -8.95 33.47 -9.96
C SER A 341 -9.06 33.38 -11.49
N SER A 342 -9.38 32.19 -12.03
CA SER A 342 -10.21 31.95 -13.24
C SER A 342 -10.32 30.44 -13.52
N SER A 343 -11.15 29.88 -14.42
CA SER A 343 -12.60 29.94 -14.68
C SER A 343 -12.93 28.70 -15.55
N SER A 344 -14.18 28.27 -15.51
CA SER A 344 -14.78 27.04 -16.09
C SER A 344 -14.82 26.90 -17.62
N SER A 345 -14.93 25.66 -18.10
CA SER A 345 -15.69 25.33 -19.33
C SER A 345 -16.27 23.90 -19.29
N SER A 346 -17.56 23.79 -19.60
CA SER A 346 -18.40 22.58 -19.59
C SER A 346 -18.51 21.97 -21.00
N VAL A 347 -18.53 20.64 -21.10
CA VAL A 347 -19.07 19.90 -22.26
C VAL A 347 -19.83 18.66 -21.79
N SER A 348 -21.03 18.49 -22.33
CA SER A 348 -22.02 17.48 -21.96
C SER A 348 -21.87 16.21 -22.80
N SER A 349 -21.96 15.02 -22.19
CA SER A 349 -22.25 13.77 -22.91
C SER A 349 -23.05 12.80 -22.04
N LEU A 350 -24.32 12.59 -22.41
CA LEU A 350 -25.16 11.41 -22.11
C LEU A 350 -24.52 10.19 -22.79
N SER A 351 -24.61 8.91 -22.38
CA SER A 351 -25.33 8.19 -21.35
C SER A 351 -24.48 6.94 -21.02
N GLY A 352 -24.30 6.64 -19.72
CA GLY A 352 -23.87 5.34 -19.20
C GLY A 352 -24.91 4.80 -18.20
N SER A 353 -26.18 5.19 -18.40
CA SER A 353 -27.22 5.11 -17.40
C SER A 353 -27.54 3.70 -16.97
N ASP A 354 -27.47 2.68 -17.80
CA ASP A 354 -28.28 1.49 -17.50
C ASP A 354 -27.68 0.56 -16.42
N ILE A 355 -26.35 0.51 -16.31
CA ILE A 355 -25.67 -0.25 -15.25
C ILE A 355 -25.60 0.55 -13.95
N VAL A 356 -25.31 1.85 -14.04
CA VAL A 356 -25.30 2.75 -12.87
C VAL A 356 -26.71 2.90 -12.32
N SER A 357 -27.74 3.03 -13.17
CA SER A 357 -29.14 3.08 -12.76
C SER A 357 -29.63 1.75 -12.21
N SER A 358 -29.20 0.61 -12.77
CA SER A 358 -29.55 -0.70 -12.20
C SER A 358 -28.89 -0.94 -10.85
N TRP A 359 -27.65 -0.48 -10.65
CA TRP A 359 -26.92 -0.63 -9.39
C TRP A 359 -27.36 0.42 -8.34
N CYS A 360 -27.60 1.67 -8.74
CA CYS A 360 -28.18 2.72 -7.90
C CYS A 360 -29.61 2.38 -7.46
N SER A 361 -30.47 1.90 -8.38
CA SER A 361 -31.83 1.46 -8.03
C SER A 361 -31.82 0.26 -7.07
N PHE A 362 -30.86 -0.65 -7.24
CA PHE A 362 -30.66 -1.77 -6.31
C PHE A 362 -30.15 -1.31 -4.93
N LEU A 363 -29.22 -0.35 -4.89
CA LEU A 363 -28.71 0.25 -3.67
C LEU A 363 -29.78 1.06 -2.91
N GLU A 364 -30.72 1.72 -3.60
CA GLU A 364 -31.89 2.36 -2.99
C GLU A 364 -32.87 1.34 -2.36
N VAL A 365 -32.99 0.15 -2.94
CA VAL A 365 -33.79 -0.94 -2.38
C VAL A 365 -33.12 -1.54 -1.14
N GLN A 366 -31.79 -1.73 -1.17
CA GLN A 366 -31.01 -2.17 0.00
C GLN A 366 -30.93 -1.10 1.10
N GLU A 367 -30.96 0.18 0.75
CA GLU A 367 -30.99 1.31 1.69
C GLU A 367 -32.18 1.24 2.65
N LYS A 368 -33.37 0.87 2.15
CA LYS A 368 -34.56 0.67 3.00
C LYS A 368 -34.42 -0.54 3.93
N SER A 369 -33.72 -1.59 3.48
CA SER A 369 -33.55 -2.82 4.25
C SER A 369 -32.40 -2.77 5.26
N LEU A 370 -31.34 -1.97 5.04
CA LEU A 370 -30.20 -1.84 5.97
C LEU A 370 -30.30 -0.63 6.91
N LYS A 371 -30.87 0.51 6.48
CA LYS A 371 -31.01 1.70 7.37
C LYS A 371 -31.90 1.44 8.58
N THR A 372 -32.89 0.55 8.44
CA THR A 372 -33.79 0.16 9.53
C THR A 372 -33.06 -0.64 10.63
N TYR A 373 -31.91 -1.27 10.32
CA TYR A 373 -31.23 -2.17 11.26
C TYR A 373 -29.90 -1.63 11.80
N VAL A 374 -29.26 -0.68 11.12
CA VAL A 374 -27.96 -0.11 11.56
C VAL A 374 -28.12 1.10 12.49
N ASN A 375 -29.23 1.85 12.40
CA ASN A 375 -29.44 3.07 13.20
C ASN A 375 -29.65 2.84 14.71
N THR A 376 -29.74 1.59 15.18
CA THR A 376 -29.90 1.28 16.61
C THR A 376 -28.56 1.04 17.33
N PHE A 377 -27.40 1.29 16.71
CA PHE A 377 -26.13 0.75 17.20
C PHE A 377 -25.04 1.77 17.61
N LEU A 378 -25.35 3.05 17.84
CA LEU A 378 -24.39 3.97 18.48
C LEU A 378 -25.01 4.78 19.62
N ARG A 379 -25.34 4.08 20.71
CA ARG A 379 -25.17 4.56 22.09
C ARG A 379 -24.43 3.51 22.89
#